data_AF-A0A496XSF5-F1
#
_entry.id   AF-A0A496XSF5-F1
#
_cell.length_a   1.000
_cell.length_b   1.000
_cell.length_c   1.000
_cell.angle_alpha   90.00
_cell.angle_beta   90.00
_cell.angle_gamma   90.00
#
_symmetry.space_group_name_H-M   'P 1'
#
loop_
_entity.id
_entity.type
_entity.pdbx_description
1 polymer ?
#
loop_
_entity_poly.entity_id
_entity_poly.type
_entity_poly.pdbx_seq_one_letter_code
_entity_poly.pdbx_strand_id
1 'polypeptide(L)'
;MRKFNLLFLILLASTSVFASNDYPHAYGEYVEINYDDKHAPVRPVGSGHEAVTERYGKLIVTEGDFTAESDNKPWSSWWYPRYEKTLFEDKGRNDLSTLSKYDRFARKSGQRRSNARNYEEQNLYTERAVDWAGLCDAWALASIMAEEPVRSVRKKGITFTVKDLKALVIKTYSKTNLKGHFGQRNNGAWDDHYEDIYPDQFHKFFQVELFEKRKPFIIDYDAGMQVWNVPVFKVKTKITADPQRDNMVNVKTFIWYASPFVKDLNFVGIRPITKIYKYKLFGRWTRQGFEVSGGQWMKESRRDHPDFVMAKPDRIKRGSFNKELQADIVDKILKGSY
;
A
#
# COMPACT_ATOMS: atom_id res chain seq x y z
N MET A 1 -27.34 -67.61 19.22
CA MET A 1 -28.29 -66.63 18.64
C MET A 1 -27.51 -65.54 17.96
N ARG A 2 -27.77 -65.33 16.66
CA ARG A 2 -26.92 -64.61 15.70
C ARG A 2 -27.08 -63.09 15.82
N LYS A 3 -25.96 -62.38 15.67
CA LYS A 3 -25.83 -60.92 15.57
C LYS A 3 -26.27 -60.44 14.19
N PHE A 4 -26.94 -59.29 14.16
CA PHE A 4 -27.39 -58.58 12.97
C PHE A 4 -26.21 -58.01 12.17
N ASN A 5 -26.18 -58.31 10.87
CA ASN A 5 -25.45 -57.56 9.84
C ASN A 5 -26.47 -56.69 9.11
N LEU A 6 -26.20 -55.39 8.96
CA LEU A 6 -26.90 -54.55 7.99
C LEU A 6 -25.93 -54.13 6.89
N LEU A 7 -26.39 -54.36 5.67
CA LEU A 7 -25.67 -54.29 4.41
C LEU A 7 -25.34 -52.84 4.01
N PHE A 8 -24.15 -52.69 3.44
CA PHE A 8 -23.75 -51.57 2.57
C PHE A 8 -24.66 -51.47 1.35
N LEU A 9 -25.09 -50.25 0.99
CA LEU A 9 -25.42 -49.89 -0.39
C LEU A 9 -24.74 -48.56 -0.72
N ILE A 10 -23.77 -48.61 -1.62
CA ILE A 10 -23.13 -47.46 -2.27
C ILE A 10 -23.81 -47.30 -3.63
N LEU A 11 -24.31 -46.10 -3.93
CA LEU A 11 -24.35 -45.61 -5.31
C LEU A 11 -24.19 -44.08 -5.35
N LEU A 12 -23.33 -43.64 -6.26
CA LEU A 12 -22.82 -42.30 -6.45
C LEU A 12 -23.84 -41.34 -7.08
N ALA A 13 -23.77 -40.07 -6.69
CA ALA A 13 -24.01 -38.96 -7.61
C ALA A 13 -23.06 -37.80 -7.27
N SER A 14 -22.18 -37.50 -8.22
CA SER A 14 -21.19 -36.43 -8.23
C SER A 14 -21.86 -35.05 -8.28
N THR A 15 -21.46 -34.14 -7.39
CA THR A 15 -21.41 -32.70 -7.70
C THR A 15 -20.22 -32.05 -7.00
N SER A 16 -19.48 -31.29 -7.79
CA SER A 16 -18.30 -30.51 -7.43
C SER A 16 -18.63 -29.41 -6.41
N VAL A 17 -17.96 -29.43 -5.26
CA VAL A 17 -18.01 -28.36 -4.24
C VAL A 17 -16.74 -27.52 -4.38
N PHE A 18 -16.91 -26.28 -4.81
CA PHE A 18 -15.98 -25.19 -4.51
C PHE A 18 -16.02 -24.98 -3.00
N ALA A 19 -14.91 -25.26 -2.32
CA ALA A 19 -14.77 -24.98 -0.89
C ALA A 19 -14.67 -23.46 -0.68
N SER A 20 -15.74 -22.87 -0.16
CA SER A 20 -15.73 -21.63 0.60
C SER A 20 -14.93 -21.87 1.88
N ASN A 21 -13.85 -21.10 2.09
CA ASN A 21 -13.22 -21.04 3.40
C ASN A 21 -13.98 -20.02 4.26
N ASP A 22 -14.95 -20.52 5.02
CA ASP A 22 -15.57 -19.82 6.14
C ASP A 22 -14.54 -19.64 7.27
N TYR A 23 -14.26 -18.38 7.62
CA TYR A 23 -13.60 -18.04 8.88
C TYR A 23 -14.66 -17.54 9.87
N PRO A 24 -14.59 -17.93 11.16
CA PRO A 24 -15.60 -17.56 12.14
C PRO A 24 -15.52 -16.07 12.46
N HIS A 25 -16.58 -15.34 12.10
CA HIS A 25 -16.82 -13.99 12.58
C HIS A 25 -17.12 -14.04 14.09
N ALA A 26 -16.18 -13.58 14.91
CA ALA A 26 -16.47 -13.20 16.29
C ALA A 26 -17.24 -11.88 16.26
N TYR A 27 -18.57 -11.97 16.16
CA TYR A 27 -19.46 -10.85 16.41
C TYR A 27 -19.46 -10.55 17.91
N GLY A 28 -18.66 -9.57 18.34
CA GLY A 28 -19.01 -8.80 19.53
C GLY A 28 -20.25 -7.96 19.19
N GLU A 29 -21.25 -7.95 20.07
CA GLU A 29 -22.39 -7.05 19.95
C GLU A 29 -21.89 -5.60 19.98
N TYR A 30 -21.86 -4.95 18.82
CA TYR A 30 -21.52 -3.54 18.72
C TYR A 30 -22.78 -2.70 18.86
N VAL A 31 -22.79 -1.87 19.90
CA VAL A 31 -23.77 -0.79 20.08
C VAL A 31 -23.72 0.11 18.84
N GLU A 32 -24.85 0.26 18.15
CA GLU A 32 -25.01 1.30 17.12
C GLU A 32 -24.83 2.67 17.79
N ILE A 33 -23.65 3.27 17.66
CA ILE A 33 -23.46 4.68 17.99
C ILE A 33 -24.19 5.48 16.91
N ASN A 34 -25.41 5.90 17.25
CA ASN A 34 -26.22 6.82 16.46
C ASN A 34 -25.50 8.18 16.42
N TYR A 35 -24.66 8.40 15.40
CA TYR A 35 -24.12 9.72 15.11
C TYR A 35 -25.25 10.57 14.51
N ASP A 36 -25.80 11.47 15.32
CA ASP A 36 -26.77 12.47 14.87
C ASP A 36 -26.10 13.35 13.79
N ASP A 37 -26.57 13.24 12.54
CA ASP A 37 -26.12 13.94 11.31
C ASP A 37 -26.31 15.49 11.38
N LYS A 38 -26.47 16.06 12.57
CA LYS A 38 -26.78 17.47 12.84
C LYS A 38 -25.59 18.30 13.30
N HIS A 39 -24.47 17.69 13.68
CA HIS A 39 -23.29 18.42 14.14
C HIS A 39 -22.05 18.03 13.35
N ALA A 40 -21.31 19.02 12.85
CA ALA A 40 -19.98 18.79 12.30
C ALA A 40 -19.12 18.14 13.40
N PRO A 41 -18.37 17.05 13.11
CA PRO A 41 -17.52 16.43 14.11
C PRO A 41 -16.52 17.47 14.65
N VAL A 42 -16.49 17.61 15.98
CA VAL A 42 -15.53 18.46 16.68
C VAL A 42 -14.16 17.81 16.51
N ARG A 43 -13.20 18.53 15.91
CA ARG A 43 -11.82 18.05 15.75
C ARG A 43 -11.26 17.70 17.14
N PRO A 44 -10.68 16.50 17.35
CA PRO A 44 -9.87 16.23 18.52
C PRO A 44 -8.70 17.22 18.51
N VAL A 45 -8.79 18.23 19.38
CA VAL A 45 -7.68 19.10 19.70
C VAL A 45 -6.76 18.28 20.59
N GLY A 46 -5.75 17.65 20.00
CA GLY A 46 -4.69 17.03 20.79
C GLY A 46 -4.12 15.76 20.20
N SER A 47 -3.32 15.88 19.16
CA SER A 47 -2.47 14.76 18.78
C SER A 47 -1.23 15.12 17.98
N GLY A 48 -0.59 16.29 18.19
CA GLY A 48 0.79 16.54 17.70
C GLY A 48 1.14 16.36 16.21
N HIS A 49 0.17 16.07 15.33
CA HIS A 49 0.36 15.84 13.90
C HIS A 49 -0.16 17.06 13.13
N GLU A 50 0.69 17.60 12.26
CA GLU A 50 0.37 18.76 11.41
C GLU A 50 -0.79 18.43 10.47
N ALA A 51 -1.81 19.29 10.40
CA ALA A 51 -2.90 19.09 9.46
C ALA A 51 -2.44 19.37 8.01
N VAL A 52 -2.98 18.65 7.03
CA VAL A 52 -2.72 18.90 5.60
C VAL A 52 -3.04 20.35 5.23
N THR A 53 -4.14 20.89 5.77
CA THR A 53 -4.54 22.28 5.55
C THR A 53 -3.66 23.31 6.26
N GLU A 54 -2.93 22.93 7.31
CA GLU A 54 -1.92 23.81 7.92
C GLU A 54 -0.72 23.93 7.00
N ARG A 55 -0.26 22.82 6.39
CA ARG A 55 0.88 22.83 5.46
C ARG A 55 0.56 23.48 4.11
N TYR A 56 -0.58 23.15 3.53
CA TYR A 56 -0.91 23.48 2.13
C TYR A 56 -2.03 24.50 1.99
N GLY A 57 -2.44 25.11 3.09
CA GLY A 57 -3.53 26.08 3.13
C GLY A 57 -4.92 25.44 2.99
N LYS A 58 -5.93 26.31 2.91
CA LYS A 58 -7.33 25.90 2.90
C LYS A 58 -7.67 25.02 1.69
N LEU A 59 -8.70 24.19 1.86
CA LEU A 59 -9.33 23.45 0.78
C LEU A 59 -10.49 24.27 0.21
N ILE A 60 -10.45 24.53 -1.08
CA ILE A 60 -11.52 25.17 -1.84
C ILE A 60 -11.89 24.23 -2.98
N VAL A 61 -13.17 23.88 -3.08
CA VAL A 61 -13.68 22.97 -4.12
C VAL A 61 -14.77 23.63 -4.95
N THR A 62 -15.02 23.11 -6.14
CA THR A 62 -16.13 23.50 -7.02
C THR A 62 -16.92 22.26 -7.42
N GLU A 63 -18.18 22.42 -7.81
CA GLU A 63 -18.95 21.30 -8.36
C GLU A 63 -18.36 20.85 -9.70
N GLY A 64 -18.40 19.54 -9.94
CA GLY A 64 -17.95 18.97 -11.19
C GLY A 64 -17.31 17.59 -11.05
N ASP A 65 -16.81 17.11 -12.18
CA ASP A 65 -16.06 15.86 -12.31
C ASP A 65 -14.61 16.19 -12.69
N PHE A 66 -13.67 15.85 -11.80
CA PHE A 66 -12.26 16.16 -11.96
C PHE A 66 -11.43 14.89 -12.01
N THR A 67 -10.38 14.86 -12.83
CA THR A 67 -9.46 13.72 -12.93
C THR A 67 -8.03 14.23 -12.99
N ALA A 68 -7.15 13.60 -12.22
CA ALA A 68 -5.72 13.82 -12.28
C ALA A 68 -4.98 12.48 -12.25
N GLU A 69 -3.81 12.46 -12.89
CA GLU A 69 -2.92 11.31 -12.97
C GLU A 69 -1.49 11.82 -12.87
N SER A 70 -0.65 11.10 -12.13
CA SER A 70 0.74 11.46 -11.94
C SER A 70 1.55 11.27 -13.21
N ASP A 71 2.57 12.10 -13.42
CA ASP A 71 3.49 11.96 -14.55
C ASP A 71 4.40 10.72 -14.42
N ASN A 72 4.77 10.37 -13.18
CA ASN A 72 5.54 9.16 -12.88
C ASN A 72 4.60 8.07 -12.35
N LYS A 73 4.37 7.03 -13.14
CA LYS A 73 3.52 5.90 -12.73
C LYS A 73 4.33 4.88 -11.92
N PRO A 74 3.78 4.36 -10.82
CA PRO A 74 4.40 3.28 -10.07
C PRO A 74 4.35 1.97 -10.85
N TRP A 75 5.24 1.06 -10.50
CA TRP A 75 5.24 -0.31 -11.00
C TRP A 75 4.74 -1.31 -9.95
N SER A 76 4.02 -2.33 -10.41
CA SER A 76 3.57 -3.44 -9.58
C SER A 76 4.71 -4.42 -9.32
N SER A 77 4.69 -5.03 -8.14
CA SER A 77 5.66 -6.05 -7.72
C SER A 77 5.01 -6.94 -6.67
N TRP A 78 5.72 -7.97 -6.23
CA TRP A 78 5.42 -8.65 -4.98
C TRP A 78 5.88 -7.81 -3.79
N TRP A 79 5.19 -7.89 -2.65
CA TRP A 79 5.60 -7.24 -1.40
C TRP A 79 6.59 -8.07 -0.60
N TYR A 80 6.93 -9.29 -1.06
CA TYR A 80 7.87 -10.22 -0.40
C TYR A 80 7.52 -10.44 1.09
N PRO A 81 6.45 -11.22 1.37
CA PRO A 81 6.06 -11.55 2.73
C PRO A 81 7.23 -12.14 3.53
N ARG A 82 7.28 -11.84 4.83
CA ARG A 82 8.37 -12.27 5.72
C ARG A 82 8.44 -13.78 5.95
N TYR A 83 7.32 -14.49 5.74
CA TYR A 83 7.24 -15.94 5.84
C TYR A 83 7.67 -16.66 4.54
N GLU A 84 7.91 -15.93 3.45
CA GLU A 84 8.36 -16.55 2.21
C GLU A 84 9.89 -16.66 2.13
N LYS A 85 10.35 -17.76 1.54
CA LYS A 85 11.77 -18.02 1.33
C LYS A 85 12.30 -17.53 -0.02
N THR A 86 11.43 -16.92 -0.84
CA THR A 86 11.67 -16.50 -2.24
C THR A 86 12.95 -15.68 -2.44
N LEU A 87 13.37 -14.91 -1.42
CA LEU A 87 14.56 -14.05 -1.49
C LEU A 87 15.88 -14.77 -1.26
N PHE A 88 15.90 -15.89 -0.52
CA PHE A 88 17.13 -16.51 0.00
C PHE A 88 17.23 -18.03 -0.21
N GLU A 89 16.14 -18.73 -0.53
CA GLU A 89 16.15 -20.16 -0.78
C GLU A 89 16.56 -20.48 -2.21
N ASP A 90 17.71 -21.14 -2.35
CA ASP A 90 18.20 -21.64 -3.63
C ASP A 90 17.49 -22.97 -3.93
N LYS A 91 16.92 -23.10 -5.14
CA LYS A 91 16.23 -24.34 -5.58
C LYS A 91 17.17 -25.33 -6.28
N GLY A 92 18.44 -24.98 -6.42
CA GLY A 92 19.47 -25.82 -6.98
C GLY A 92 20.71 -25.02 -7.37
N ARG A 93 21.76 -25.72 -7.83
CA ARG A 93 23.05 -25.06 -8.18
C ARG A 93 22.92 -23.99 -9.27
N ASN A 94 21.94 -24.14 -10.15
CA ASN A 94 21.66 -23.22 -11.25
C ASN A 94 20.41 -22.35 -11.04
N ASP A 95 19.66 -22.60 -9.97
CA ASP A 95 18.47 -21.83 -9.60
C ASP A 95 18.71 -21.13 -8.26
N LEU A 96 19.58 -20.12 -8.34
CA LEU A 96 19.96 -19.29 -7.19
C LEU A 96 18.85 -18.28 -6.89
N SER A 97 18.58 -18.08 -5.61
CA SER A 97 17.76 -16.99 -5.09
C SER A 97 18.32 -15.62 -5.45
N THR A 98 17.48 -14.58 -5.35
CA THR A 98 17.89 -13.19 -5.58
C THR A 98 19.13 -12.81 -4.77
N LEU A 99 19.14 -13.16 -3.47
CA LEU A 99 20.24 -12.78 -2.58
C LEU A 99 21.49 -13.62 -2.80
N SER A 100 21.37 -14.91 -3.17
CA SER A 100 22.54 -15.71 -3.60
C SER A 100 23.17 -15.15 -4.87
N LYS A 101 22.37 -14.68 -5.84
CA LYS A 101 22.88 -14.00 -7.04
C LYS A 101 23.62 -12.72 -6.67
N TYR A 102 23.06 -11.92 -5.75
CA TYR A 102 23.68 -10.70 -5.23
C TYR A 102 25.03 -10.98 -4.54
N ASP A 103 25.08 -11.93 -3.59
CA ASP A 103 26.32 -12.30 -2.88
C ASP A 103 27.40 -12.77 -3.87
N ARG A 104 27.01 -13.58 -4.87
CA ARG A 104 27.93 -14.03 -5.92
C ARG A 104 28.46 -12.89 -6.77
N PHE A 105 27.63 -11.89 -7.10
CA PHE A 105 28.04 -10.70 -7.84
C PHE A 105 28.96 -9.80 -7.01
N ALA A 106 28.63 -9.56 -5.74
CA ALA A 106 29.43 -8.76 -4.82
C ALA A 106 30.84 -9.35 -4.68
N ARG A 107 30.96 -10.67 -4.45
CA ARG A 107 32.24 -11.38 -4.39
C ARG A 107 33.06 -11.22 -5.66
N LYS A 108 32.43 -11.40 -6.83
CA LYS A 108 33.08 -11.20 -8.15
C LYS A 108 33.44 -9.73 -8.42
N SER A 109 32.94 -8.80 -7.62
CA SER A 109 33.21 -7.37 -7.71
C SER A 109 34.20 -6.85 -6.69
N GLY A 110 34.96 -7.75 -6.05
CA GLY A 110 35.99 -7.40 -5.08
C GLY A 110 35.43 -7.11 -3.69
N GLN A 111 34.11 -7.13 -3.51
CA GLN A 111 33.49 -7.05 -2.19
C GLN A 111 33.46 -8.45 -1.57
N ARG A 112 34.57 -8.86 -0.93
CA ARG A 112 34.80 -10.21 -0.41
C ARG A 112 33.84 -10.70 0.68
N ARG A 113 32.96 -9.86 1.23
CA ARG A 113 32.25 -10.14 2.50
C ARG A 113 30.71 -10.14 2.44
N SER A 114 30.10 -10.00 1.28
CA SER A 114 28.63 -9.99 1.24
C SER A 114 28.05 -11.36 1.60
N ASN A 115 27.19 -11.39 2.61
CA ASN A 115 26.49 -12.56 3.13
C ASN A 115 24.98 -12.27 3.27
N ALA A 116 24.42 -11.52 2.32
CA ALA A 116 23.05 -11.03 2.38
C ALA A 116 22.02 -12.16 2.39
N ARG A 117 22.27 -13.25 1.66
CA ARG A 117 21.38 -14.41 1.64
C ARG A 117 21.20 -15.01 3.03
N ASN A 118 22.31 -15.30 3.71
CA ASN A 118 22.25 -15.88 5.06
C ASN A 118 21.73 -14.87 6.09
N TYR A 119 22.06 -13.58 5.95
CA TYR A 119 21.54 -12.55 6.85
C TYR A 119 20.01 -12.47 6.79
N GLU A 120 19.44 -12.55 5.58
CA GLU A 120 17.99 -12.56 5.38
C GLU A 120 17.33 -13.73 6.10
N GLU A 121 17.83 -14.94 5.86
CA GLU A 121 17.34 -16.19 6.44
C GLU A 121 17.39 -16.18 7.98
N GLN A 122 18.46 -15.64 8.55
CA GLN A 122 18.71 -15.72 9.99
C GLN A 122 18.12 -14.56 10.80
N ASN A 123 17.91 -13.38 10.19
CA ASN A 123 17.59 -12.16 10.94
C ASN A 123 16.27 -11.50 10.51
N LEU A 124 15.79 -11.73 9.29
CA LEU A 124 14.64 -11.00 8.73
C LEU A 124 13.48 -11.92 8.35
N TYR A 125 13.77 -13.17 7.98
CA TYR A 125 12.77 -14.21 7.77
C TYR A 125 12.07 -14.56 9.08
N THR A 126 10.76 -14.83 9.00
CA THR A 126 9.98 -15.30 10.14
C THR A 126 8.90 -16.26 9.63
N GLU A 127 9.08 -17.56 9.89
CA GLU A 127 8.20 -18.63 9.37
C GLU A 127 6.72 -18.43 9.74
N ARG A 128 6.45 -17.91 10.95
CA ARG A 128 5.10 -17.63 11.46
C ARG A 128 4.80 -16.14 11.49
N ALA A 129 5.34 -15.37 10.54
CA ALA A 129 4.93 -13.98 10.37
C ALA A 129 3.43 -13.92 10.06
N VAL A 130 2.77 -12.86 10.51
CA VAL A 130 1.42 -12.52 10.03
C VAL A 130 1.45 -12.34 8.51
N ASP A 131 0.37 -12.73 7.85
CA ASP A 131 0.29 -12.87 6.39
C ASP A 131 0.53 -11.56 5.60
N TRP A 132 0.24 -10.42 6.21
CA TRP A 132 0.48 -9.09 5.63
C TRP A 132 1.89 -8.52 5.90
N ALA A 133 2.67 -9.12 6.80
CA ALA A 133 4.01 -8.61 7.12
C ALA A 133 4.98 -8.85 5.96
N GLY A 134 5.56 -7.78 5.42
CA GLY A 134 6.51 -7.84 4.32
C GLY A 134 7.22 -6.51 4.06
N LEU A 135 7.40 -6.20 2.78
CA LEU A 135 8.07 -4.99 2.27
C LEU A 135 7.10 -4.10 1.48
N CYS A 136 5.81 -4.04 1.86
CA CYS A 136 4.81 -3.22 1.16
C CYS A 136 5.18 -1.73 1.17
N ASP A 137 5.68 -1.22 2.29
CA ASP A 137 6.21 0.12 2.49
C ASP A 137 7.41 0.41 1.56
N ALA A 138 8.40 -0.48 1.59
CA ALA A 138 9.61 -0.35 0.79
C ALA A 138 9.30 -0.44 -0.70
N TRP A 139 8.37 -1.31 -1.10
CA TRP A 139 7.92 -1.44 -2.48
C TRP A 139 7.14 -0.21 -2.93
N ALA A 140 6.15 0.26 -2.17
CA ALA A 140 5.38 1.44 -2.52
C ALA A 140 6.31 2.64 -2.76
N LEU A 141 7.29 2.84 -1.88
CA LEU A 141 8.29 3.88 -2.04
C LEU A 141 9.23 3.64 -3.24
N ALA A 142 9.77 2.44 -3.38
CA ALA A 142 10.64 2.11 -4.52
C ALA A 142 9.92 2.32 -5.86
N SER A 143 8.64 1.97 -5.92
CA SER A 143 7.83 2.03 -7.14
C SER A 143 7.64 3.44 -7.70
N ILE A 144 7.61 4.44 -6.81
CA ILE A 144 7.46 5.84 -7.20
C ILE A 144 8.79 6.60 -7.29
N MET A 145 9.87 6.04 -6.72
CA MET A 145 11.19 6.68 -6.65
C MET A 145 12.21 6.15 -7.66
N ALA A 146 12.12 4.86 -8.02
CA ALA A 146 13.05 4.20 -8.92
C ALA A 146 12.36 3.84 -10.23
N GLU A 147 13.10 3.98 -11.33
CA GLU A 147 12.68 3.48 -12.63
C GLU A 147 12.49 1.95 -12.57
N GLU A 148 11.51 1.44 -13.31
CA GLU A 148 11.16 0.03 -13.30
C GLU A 148 12.19 -0.78 -14.09
N PRO A 149 12.85 -1.81 -13.51
CA PRO A 149 13.62 -2.76 -14.30
C PRO A 149 12.68 -3.52 -15.26
N VAL A 150 12.87 -3.37 -16.58
CA VAL A 150 11.98 -3.95 -17.61
C VAL A 150 12.57 -5.17 -18.32
N ARG A 151 13.86 -5.46 -18.13
CA ARG A 151 14.54 -6.58 -18.78
C ARG A 151 15.61 -7.22 -17.91
N SER A 152 15.83 -8.52 -18.15
CA SER A 152 16.93 -9.27 -17.52
C SER A 152 18.29 -8.73 -17.94
N VAL A 153 19.27 -8.78 -17.04
CA VAL A 153 20.65 -8.36 -17.31
C VAL A 153 21.64 -9.45 -16.92
N ARG A 154 22.76 -9.54 -17.65
CA ARG A 154 23.86 -10.45 -17.31
C ARG A 154 25.06 -9.68 -16.78
N LYS A 155 25.45 -9.96 -15.54
CA LYS A 155 26.56 -9.29 -14.84
C LYS A 155 27.57 -10.31 -14.34
N LYS A 156 28.80 -10.23 -14.84
CA LYS A 156 29.90 -11.15 -14.46
C LYS A 156 29.50 -12.63 -14.54
N GLY A 157 28.75 -12.99 -15.59
CA GLY A 157 28.26 -14.34 -15.83
C GLY A 157 27.06 -14.77 -14.98
N ILE A 158 26.41 -13.85 -14.26
CA ILE A 158 25.19 -14.09 -13.47
C ILE A 158 24.04 -13.40 -14.19
N THR A 159 22.95 -14.13 -14.44
CA THR A 159 21.72 -13.55 -14.99
C THR A 159 20.83 -13.10 -13.83
N PHE A 160 20.45 -11.82 -13.85
CA PHE A 160 19.44 -11.23 -12.98
C PHE A 160 18.19 -10.99 -13.82
N THR A 161 17.07 -11.60 -13.43
CA THR A 161 15.77 -11.41 -14.08
C THR A 161 15.08 -10.15 -13.52
N VAL A 162 13.98 -9.73 -14.14
CA VAL A 162 13.15 -8.60 -13.65
C VAL A 162 12.76 -8.80 -12.18
N LYS A 163 12.36 -10.02 -11.79
CA LYS A 163 12.10 -10.41 -10.39
C LYS A 163 13.28 -10.08 -9.48
N ASP A 164 14.50 -10.50 -9.86
CA ASP A 164 15.68 -10.30 -9.02
C ASP A 164 15.98 -8.81 -8.86
N LEU A 165 15.88 -8.06 -9.96
CA LEU A 165 16.18 -6.63 -10.01
C LEU A 165 15.20 -5.80 -9.18
N LYS A 166 13.89 -6.07 -9.30
CA LYS A 166 12.85 -5.44 -8.46
C LYS A 166 13.07 -5.75 -6.99
N ALA A 167 13.29 -7.02 -6.64
CA ALA A 167 13.56 -7.42 -5.26
C ALA A 167 14.77 -6.66 -4.68
N LEU A 168 15.88 -6.56 -5.43
CA LEU A 168 17.07 -5.83 -5.00
C LEU A 168 16.80 -4.34 -4.80
N VAL A 169 16.12 -3.68 -5.74
CA VAL A 169 15.73 -2.26 -5.59
C VAL A 169 14.87 -2.08 -4.34
N ILE A 170 13.81 -2.89 -4.17
CA ILE A 170 12.90 -2.79 -3.02
C ILE A 170 13.66 -2.91 -1.69
N LYS A 171 14.58 -3.88 -1.58
CA LYS A 171 15.40 -4.05 -0.37
C LYS A 171 16.21 -2.80 -0.03
N THR A 172 16.65 -2.03 -1.03
CA THR A 172 17.36 -0.75 -0.81
C THR A 172 16.47 0.40 -0.34
N TYR A 173 15.14 0.24 -0.31
CA TYR A 173 14.20 1.20 0.24
C TYR A 173 13.61 0.78 1.59
N SER A 174 13.99 -0.40 2.11
CA SER A 174 13.42 -0.94 3.35
C SER A 174 13.82 -0.19 4.61
N LYS A 175 15.00 0.45 4.63
CA LYS A 175 15.46 1.28 5.76
C LYS A 175 15.62 2.72 5.30
N THR A 176 14.50 3.43 5.18
CA THR A 176 14.45 4.83 4.79
C THR A 176 13.79 5.69 5.87
N ASN A 177 14.04 7.00 5.85
CA ASN A 177 13.39 7.95 6.76
C ASN A 177 12.40 8.79 5.95
N LEU A 178 11.18 8.29 5.82
CA LEU A 178 10.09 8.99 5.14
C LEU A 178 9.59 10.14 6.03
N LYS A 179 9.66 11.36 5.49
CA LYS A 179 9.07 12.56 6.08
C LYS A 179 7.83 12.96 5.29
N GLY A 180 6.88 13.62 5.94
CA GLY A 180 5.66 14.11 5.28
C GLY A 180 4.50 13.11 5.29
N HIS A 181 4.33 12.42 6.42
CA HIS A 181 3.12 11.67 6.74
C HIS A 181 2.05 12.62 7.29
N PHE A 182 0.79 12.34 6.97
CA PHE A 182 -0.39 12.99 7.54
C PHE A 182 -1.40 11.92 7.92
N GLY A 183 -2.12 12.16 9.02
CA GLY A 183 -2.97 11.15 9.65
C GLY A 183 -2.20 10.30 10.64
N GLN A 184 -2.90 9.34 11.25
CA GLN A 184 -2.37 8.44 12.26
C GLN A 184 -2.48 7.00 11.77
N ARG A 185 -1.85 6.10 12.52
CA ARG A 185 -1.97 4.67 12.27
C ARG A 185 -2.98 4.13 13.25
N ASN A 186 -3.99 3.42 12.75
CA ASN A 186 -4.81 2.58 13.60
C ASN A 186 -3.96 1.40 14.09
N ASN A 187 -3.69 1.35 15.39
CA ASN A 187 -2.96 0.27 16.03
C ASN A 187 -3.89 -0.70 16.78
N GLY A 188 -5.21 -0.43 16.78
CA GLY A 188 -6.22 -1.19 17.49
C GLY A 188 -6.24 -0.93 18.99
N ALA A 189 -5.63 0.15 19.48
CA ALA A 189 -5.70 0.54 20.89
C ALA A 189 -7.05 1.17 21.24
N TRP A 190 -7.36 1.16 22.54
CA TRP A 190 -8.61 1.67 23.09
C TRP A 190 -8.77 3.19 22.96
N ASP A 191 -7.67 3.91 22.73
CA ASP A 191 -7.58 5.35 22.50
C ASP A 191 -7.36 5.71 21.02
N ASP A 192 -7.40 4.74 20.10
CA ASP A 192 -7.26 5.02 18.67
C ASP A 192 -8.51 5.71 18.12
N HIS A 193 -8.26 6.81 17.40
CA HIS A 193 -9.30 7.49 16.65
C HIS A 193 -9.42 6.86 15.27
N TYR A 194 -10.42 5.99 15.10
CA TYR A 194 -10.69 5.29 13.85
C TYR A 194 -10.76 6.20 12.60
N GLU A 195 -11.07 7.50 12.76
CA GLU A 195 -10.93 8.51 11.70
C GLU A 195 -9.49 9.06 11.66
N ASP A 196 -8.52 8.19 11.44
CA ASP A 196 -7.08 8.48 11.50
C ASP A 196 -6.62 9.58 10.49
N ILE A 197 -7.37 9.76 9.41
CA ILE A 197 -7.33 10.95 8.54
C ILE A 197 -8.74 11.39 8.15
N TYR A 198 -9.05 12.67 8.39
CA TYR A 198 -10.31 13.26 7.96
C TYR A 198 -10.39 13.39 6.43
N PRO A 199 -11.59 13.25 5.82
CA PRO A 199 -11.73 13.25 4.38
C PRO A 199 -11.41 14.60 3.72
N ASP A 200 -11.57 15.73 4.41
CA ASP A 200 -11.13 17.03 3.90
C ASP A 200 -9.61 17.13 3.82
N GLN A 201 -8.90 16.51 4.78
CA GLN A 201 -7.44 16.43 4.79
C GLN A 201 -6.95 15.51 3.67
N PHE A 202 -7.56 14.33 3.51
CA PHE A 202 -7.31 13.43 2.38
C PHE A 202 -7.56 14.13 1.02
N HIS A 203 -8.67 14.86 0.90
CA HIS A 203 -9.01 15.58 -0.32
C HIS A 203 -7.99 16.66 -0.65
N LYS A 204 -7.65 17.51 0.32
CA LYS A 204 -6.62 18.53 0.14
C LYS A 204 -5.29 17.91 -0.25
N PHE A 205 -4.95 16.77 0.35
CA PHE A 205 -3.69 16.10 0.09
C PHE A 205 -3.58 15.62 -1.37
N PHE A 206 -4.57 14.87 -1.88
CA PHE A 206 -4.51 14.44 -3.28
C PHE A 206 -4.67 15.59 -4.27
N GLN A 207 -5.38 16.67 -3.90
CA GLN A 207 -5.46 17.87 -4.73
C GLN A 207 -4.05 18.43 -4.96
N VAL A 208 -3.28 18.58 -3.89
CA VAL A 208 -1.91 19.09 -3.96
C VAL A 208 -0.99 18.11 -4.71
N GLU A 209 -0.99 16.83 -4.33
CA GLU A 209 -0.02 15.88 -4.90
C GLU A 209 -0.33 15.54 -6.37
N LEU A 210 -1.59 15.25 -6.72
CA LEU A 210 -1.93 14.81 -8.08
C LEU A 210 -2.37 15.95 -9.01
N PHE A 211 -3.21 16.88 -8.55
CA PHE A 211 -3.71 17.95 -9.44
C PHE A 211 -2.67 19.06 -9.61
N GLU A 212 -2.02 19.48 -8.52
CA GLU A 212 -1.07 20.60 -8.57
C GLU A 212 0.35 20.14 -8.92
N LYS A 213 0.87 19.11 -8.24
CA LYS A 213 2.26 18.63 -8.40
C LYS A 213 2.44 17.52 -9.44
N ARG A 214 1.36 16.86 -9.87
CA ARG A 214 1.38 15.68 -10.77
C ARG A 214 2.30 14.55 -10.28
N LYS A 215 2.41 14.37 -8.96
CA LYS A 215 3.22 13.34 -8.30
C LYS A 215 2.33 12.24 -7.71
N PRO A 216 2.76 10.97 -7.77
CA PRO A 216 2.08 9.92 -7.03
C PRO A 216 2.32 10.12 -5.52
N PHE A 217 1.51 9.45 -4.71
CA PHE A 217 1.66 9.45 -3.25
C PHE A 217 1.37 8.06 -2.69
N ILE A 218 1.71 7.82 -1.43
CA ILE A 218 1.47 6.53 -0.76
C ILE A 218 0.33 6.69 0.22
N ILE A 219 -0.52 5.67 0.31
CA ILE A 219 -1.52 5.54 1.37
C ILE A 219 -1.35 4.20 2.06
N ASP A 220 -1.74 4.13 3.32
CA ASP A 220 -2.26 2.88 3.87
C ASP A 220 -3.73 2.78 3.45
N TYR A 221 -4.09 1.79 2.64
CA TYR A 221 -5.33 1.90 1.87
C TYR A 221 -6.59 1.58 2.67
N ASP A 222 -6.48 0.86 3.80
CA ASP A 222 -7.58 0.54 4.70
C ASP A 222 -7.27 0.95 6.14
N ALA A 223 -8.33 1.05 6.96
CA ALA A 223 -8.25 1.46 8.35
C ALA A 223 -8.19 0.28 9.33
N GLY A 224 -7.73 -0.87 8.84
CA GLY A 224 -7.60 -2.09 9.62
C GLY A 224 -6.25 -2.16 10.35
N MET A 225 -6.08 -3.20 11.17
CA MET A 225 -4.80 -3.45 11.85
C MET A 225 -3.66 -3.81 10.88
N GLN A 226 -3.98 -4.20 9.64
CA GLN A 226 -3.00 -4.58 8.63
C GLN A 226 -2.49 -3.35 7.92
N VAL A 227 -1.18 -3.13 7.93
CA VAL A 227 -0.60 -1.97 7.24
C VAL A 227 -0.26 -2.34 5.81
N TRP A 228 -0.96 -1.74 4.85
CA TRP A 228 -0.75 -1.94 3.43
C TRP A 228 -0.48 -0.64 2.69
N ASN A 229 0.81 -0.29 2.66
CA ASN A 229 1.29 0.83 1.87
C ASN A 229 1.15 0.54 0.37
N VAL A 230 0.42 1.40 -0.35
CA VAL A 230 0.25 1.30 -1.80
C VAL A 230 0.44 2.66 -2.48
N PRO A 231 1.04 2.69 -3.68
CA PRO A 231 1.30 3.92 -4.41
C PRO A 231 0.09 4.32 -5.27
N VAL A 232 -0.61 5.38 -4.87
CA VAL A 232 -1.69 6.02 -5.63
C VAL A 232 -1.11 6.90 -6.72
N PHE A 233 -1.60 6.72 -7.94
CA PHE A 233 -1.09 7.44 -9.13
C PHE A 233 -2.18 8.14 -9.93
N LYS A 234 -3.46 7.89 -9.63
CA LYS A 234 -4.59 8.51 -10.31
C LYS A 234 -5.76 8.71 -9.36
N VAL A 235 -6.46 9.82 -9.54
CA VAL A 235 -7.70 10.15 -8.85
C VAL A 235 -8.74 10.66 -9.84
N LYS A 236 -9.99 10.26 -9.63
CA LYS A 236 -11.17 10.86 -10.24
C LYS A 236 -12.13 11.21 -9.12
N THR A 237 -12.51 12.48 -9.00
CA THR A 237 -13.44 12.91 -7.96
C THR A 237 -14.63 13.62 -8.57
N LYS A 238 -15.81 13.30 -8.06
CA LYS A 238 -17.06 13.98 -8.38
C LYS A 238 -17.55 14.73 -7.15
N ILE A 239 -17.82 16.02 -7.31
CA ILE A 239 -18.28 16.92 -6.27
C ILE A 239 -19.62 17.50 -6.70
N THR A 240 -20.63 17.40 -5.84
CA THR A 240 -21.99 17.92 -6.09
C THR A 240 -22.48 18.63 -4.84
N ALA A 241 -23.11 19.80 -5.00
CA ALA A 241 -23.81 20.47 -3.91
C ALA A 241 -24.84 19.54 -3.27
N ASP A 242 -25.01 19.65 -1.95
CA ASP A 242 -26.11 18.94 -1.32
C ASP A 242 -27.44 19.64 -1.62
N PRO A 243 -28.48 18.91 -2.10
CA PRO A 243 -29.74 19.53 -2.49
C PRO A 243 -30.54 20.08 -1.30
N GLN A 244 -30.22 19.69 -0.07
CA GLN A 244 -30.95 20.09 1.13
C GLN A 244 -30.15 21.03 2.04
N ARG A 245 -28.83 21.12 1.87
CA ARG A 245 -27.94 21.89 2.75
C ARG A 245 -26.91 22.68 1.93
N ASP A 246 -27.01 24.00 1.99
CA ASP A 246 -26.11 24.94 1.28
C ASP A 246 -24.67 24.94 1.83
N ASN A 247 -24.50 24.55 3.09
CA ASN A 247 -23.22 24.44 3.79
C ASN A 247 -22.53 23.07 3.61
N MET A 248 -22.92 22.30 2.60
CA MET A 248 -22.44 20.94 2.39
C MET A 248 -22.30 20.58 0.91
N VAL A 249 -21.28 19.78 0.59
CA VAL A 249 -21.12 19.12 -0.71
C VAL A 249 -20.90 17.62 -0.52
N ASN A 250 -21.42 16.81 -1.44
CA ASN A 250 -21.23 15.37 -1.50
C ASN A 250 -20.08 15.04 -2.46
N VAL A 251 -19.20 14.12 -2.05
CA VAL A 251 -18.01 13.75 -2.82
C VAL A 251 -17.93 12.23 -3.02
N LYS A 252 -17.66 11.83 -4.26
CA LYS A 252 -17.32 10.45 -4.62
C LYS A 252 -15.97 10.43 -5.32
N THR A 253 -14.97 9.87 -4.65
CA THR A 253 -13.59 9.78 -5.13
C THR A 253 -13.26 8.34 -5.51
N PHE A 254 -12.69 8.16 -6.69
CA PHE A 254 -12.06 6.94 -7.15
C PHE A 254 -10.55 7.18 -7.12
N ILE A 255 -9.80 6.26 -6.51
CA ILE A 255 -8.35 6.24 -6.58
C ILE A 255 -7.88 5.02 -7.34
N TRP A 256 -6.75 5.12 -8.05
CA TRP A 256 -6.03 3.97 -8.59
C TRP A 256 -4.64 3.89 -8.00
N TYR A 257 -4.27 2.68 -7.57
CA TYR A 257 -2.94 2.36 -7.05
C TYR A 257 -2.36 1.12 -7.72
N ALA A 258 -1.03 0.97 -7.73
CA ALA A 258 -0.39 -0.26 -8.22
C ALA A 258 -0.62 -1.40 -7.23
N SER A 259 -0.89 -2.62 -7.71
CA SER A 259 -1.07 -3.78 -6.86
C SER A 259 0.27 -4.37 -6.39
N PRO A 260 0.39 -4.82 -5.12
CA PRO A 260 1.46 -5.70 -4.68
C PRO A 260 1.23 -7.18 -5.07
N PHE A 261 0.09 -7.52 -5.69
CA PHE A 261 -0.29 -8.90 -6.00
C PHE A 261 -0.10 -9.21 -7.49
N VAL A 262 1.14 -9.56 -7.87
CA VAL A 262 1.48 -10.04 -9.22
C VAL A 262 1.57 -11.57 -9.26
N LYS A 263 1.00 -12.19 -10.31
CA LYS A 263 1.07 -13.65 -10.49
C LYS A 263 2.46 -14.11 -10.96
N ASP A 264 3.06 -13.33 -11.85
CA ASP A 264 4.45 -13.52 -12.30
C ASP A 264 5.33 -12.47 -11.62
N LEU A 265 6.36 -12.90 -10.89
CA LEU A 265 7.30 -12.00 -10.23
C LEU A 265 8.18 -11.21 -11.23
N ASN A 266 8.21 -11.61 -12.50
CA ASN A 266 8.85 -10.87 -13.59
C ASN A 266 7.90 -9.89 -14.30
N PHE A 267 6.67 -9.72 -13.81
CA PHE A 267 5.71 -8.77 -14.38
C PHE A 267 6.33 -7.37 -14.52
N VAL A 268 6.14 -6.74 -15.67
CA VAL A 268 6.57 -5.38 -15.99
C VAL A 268 5.34 -4.49 -16.19
N GLY A 269 5.38 -3.28 -15.65
CA GLY A 269 4.33 -2.29 -15.70
C GLY A 269 3.48 -2.25 -14.43
N ILE A 270 2.24 -1.82 -14.61
CA ILE A 270 1.30 -1.58 -13.52
C ILE A 270 0.10 -2.52 -13.61
N ARG A 271 -0.25 -3.15 -12.50
CA ARG A 271 -1.54 -3.78 -12.29
C ARG A 271 -2.40 -2.86 -11.42
N PRO A 272 -3.25 -2.00 -12.00
CA PRO A 272 -3.99 -1.02 -11.22
C PRO A 272 -5.14 -1.67 -10.45
N ILE A 273 -5.33 -1.25 -9.20
CA ILE A 273 -6.50 -1.53 -8.38
C ILE A 273 -7.25 -0.22 -8.17
N THR A 274 -8.58 -0.27 -8.20
CA THR A 274 -9.43 0.90 -7.96
C THR A 274 -10.10 0.79 -6.60
N LYS A 275 -10.10 1.89 -5.83
CA LYS A 275 -10.85 2.01 -4.57
C LYS A 275 -11.74 3.24 -4.60
N ILE A 276 -12.90 3.16 -3.95
CA ILE A 276 -13.92 4.20 -3.97
C ILE A 276 -14.14 4.71 -2.56
N TYR A 277 -13.98 6.02 -2.39
CA TYR A 277 -14.31 6.70 -1.16
C TYR A 277 -15.49 7.65 -1.34
N LYS A 278 -16.43 7.64 -0.39
CA LYS A 278 -17.60 8.52 -0.34
C LYS A 278 -17.54 9.33 0.95
N TYR A 279 -17.69 10.64 0.84
CA TYR A 279 -17.66 11.53 1.99
C TYR A 279 -18.44 12.82 1.71
N LYS A 280 -18.72 13.55 2.77
CA LYS A 280 -19.28 14.91 2.72
C LYS A 280 -18.22 15.90 3.15
N LEU A 281 -18.23 17.09 2.56
CA LEU A 281 -17.43 18.22 3.01
C LEU A 281 -18.38 19.32 3.49
N PHE A 282 -18.06 19.92 4.63
CA PHE A 282 -18.80 21.02 5.24
C PHE A 282 -18.05 22.32 5.01
N GLY A 283 -18.76 23.43 4.91
CA GLY A 283 -18.14 24.70 4.58
C GLY A 283 -19.15 25.76 4.17
N ARG A 284 -18.70 26.70 3.34
CA ARG A 284 -19.54 27.78 2.82
C ARG A 284 -19.13 28.14 1.39
N TRP A 285 -20.11 28.54 0.60
CA TRP A 285 -19.86 29.10 -0.72
C TRP A 285 -19.25 30.49 -0.62
N THR A 286 -18.19 30.72 -1.39
CA THR A 286 -17.52 32.01 -1.57
C THR A 286 -17.41 32.32 -3.06
N ARG A 287 -16.90 33.50 -3.41
CA ARG A 287 -16.63 33.87 -4.81
C ARG A 287 -15.59 32.95 -5.49
N GLN A 288 -14.76 32.23 -4.70
CA GLN A 288 -13.72 31.35 -5.22
C GLN A 288 -14.16 29.88 -5.32
N GLY A 289 -15.34 29.53 -4.79
CA GLY A 289 -15.82 28.16 -4.62
C GLY A 289 -16.25 27.86 -3.19
N PHE A 290 -16.49 26.59 -2.90
CA PHE A 290 -16.86 26.10 -1.57
C PHE A 290 -15.61 26.01 -0.69
N GLU A 291 -15.47 26.94 0.26
CA GLU A 291 -14.41 26.95 1.26
C GLU A 291 -14.73 25.91 2.35
N VAL A 292 -13.96 24.83 2.38
CA VAL A 292 -14.19 23.67 3.24
C VAL A 292 -13.64 23.95 4.65
N SER A 293 -14.45 23.66 5.67
CA SER A 293 -14.09 23.74 7.09
C SER A 293 -13.87 22.37 7.75
N GLY A 294 -14.39 21.30 7.13
CA GLY A 294 -14.19 19.91 7.57
C GLY A 294 -14.89 18.92 6.66
N GLY A 295 -14.86 17.64 7.02
CA GLY A 295 -15.60 16.60 6.30
C GLY A 295 -15.88 15.37 7.13
N GLN A 296 -16.69 14.48 6.59
CA GLN A 296 -17.08 13.23 7.25
C GLN A 296 -17.18 12.07 6.24
N TRP A 297 -16.60 10.92 6.59
CA TRP A 297 -16.70 9.70 5.79
C TRP A 297 -18.13 9.17 5.78
N MET A 298 -18.55 8.56 4.66
CA MET A 298 -19.93 8.11 4.45
C MET A 298 -20.00 6.66 3.99
N LYS A 299 -21.10 5.98 4.36
CA LYS A 299 -21.40 4.60 3.93
C LYS A 299 -20.23 3.65 4.26
N GLU A 300 -19.80 2.85 3.29
CA GLU A 300 -18.71 1.89 3.44
C GLU A 300 -17.40 2.58 3.80
N SER A 301 -17.19 3.82 3.32
CA SER A 301 -15.99 4.60 3.62
C SER A 301 -15.91 5.07 5.06
N ARG A 302 -16.95 4.91 5.88
CA ARG A 302 -16.82 5.08 7.35
C ARG A 302 -15.93 4.00 7.96
N ARG A 303 -15.80 2.84 7.30
CA ARG A 303 -15.01 1.69 7.75
C ARG A 303 -13.87 1.30 6.80
N ASP A 304 -13.86 1.93 5.64
CA ASP A 304 -12.96 1.61 4.54
C ASP A 304 -12.45 2.91 3.92
N HIS A 305 -11.59 3.59 4.67
CA HIS A 305 -10.88 4.80 4.28
C HIS A 305 -9.36 4.60 4.53
N PRO A 306 -8.49 5.45 3.98
CA PRO A 306 -7.07 5.40 4.31
C PRO A 306 -6.83 5.73 5.79
N ASP A 307 -5.79 5.18 6.39
CA ASP A 307 -5.33 5.60 7.72
C ASP A 307 -4.45 6.86 7.63
N PHE A 308 -3.45 6.79 6.76
CA PHE A 308 -2.52 7.89 6.56
C PHE A 308 -2.14 8.06 5.08
N VAL A 309 -1.61 9.22 4.77
CA VAL A 309 -1.06 9.56 3.46
C VAL A 309 0.38 10.06 3.57
N MET A 310 1.20 9.73 2.58
CA MET A 310 2.60 10.14 2.54
C MET A 310 2.97 10.70 1.17
N ALA A 311 3.57 11.88 1.15
CA ALA A 311 4.00 12.52 -0.09
C ALA A 311 5.23 11.81 -0.67
N LYS A 312 5.34 11.76 -2.00
CA LYS A 312 6.57 11.30 -2.65
C LYS A 312 7.70 12.27 -2.31
N PRO A 313 8.80 11.82 -1.69
CA PRO A 313 9.95 12.69 -1.44
C PRO A 313 10.65 13.06 -2.75
N ASP A 314 11.26 14.24 -2.79
CA ASP A 314 12.11 14.64 -3.93
C ASP A 314 13.42 13.85 -3.95
N ARG A 315 13.97 13.56 -2.77
CA ARG A 315 15.17 12.76 -2.56
C ARG A 315 15.02 11.92 -1.30
N ILE A 316 15.57 10.71 -1.32
CA ILE A 316 15.63 9.86 -0.13
C ILE A 316 16.94 9.08 -0.11
N LYS A 317 17.56 9.01 1.06
CA LYS A 317 18.74 8.17 1.26
C LYS A 317 18.26 6.72 1.35
N ARG A 318 18.68 5.89 0.38
CA ARG A 318 18.42 4.45 0.37
C ARG A 318 19.19 3.74 1.48
N GLY A 319 18.58 2.67 2.00
CA GLY A 319 19.10 1.83 3.06
C GLY A 319 18.33 0.50 3.12
N SER A 320 18.98 -0.52 3.66
CA SER A 320 18.41 -1.86 3.78
C SER A 320 18.43 -2.33 5.24
N PHE A 321 17.37 -3.03 5.68
CA PHE A 321 17.43 -3.79 6.92
C PHE A 321 18.40 -4.97 6.84
N ASN A 322 18.62 -5.50 5.65
CA ASN A 322 19.70 -6.45 5.39
C ASN A 322 21.01 -5.67 5.25
N LYS A 323 21.82 -5.63 6.31
CA LYS A 323 23.05 -4.82 6.40
C LYS A 323 24.14 -5.23 5.41
N GLU A 324 24.06 -6.43 4.86
CA GLU A 324 25.00 -6.97 3.86
C GLU A 324 24.62 -6.54 2.43
N LEU A 325 23.42 -5.96 2.26
CA LEU A 325 22.91 -5.44 0.99
C LEU A 325 23.15 -3.93 0.87
N GLN A 326 24.02 -3.54 -0.06
CA GLN A 326 24.45 -2.16 -0.28
C GLN A 326 23.84 -1.61 -1.58
N ALA A 327 23.30 -0.39 -1.50
CA ALA A 327 22.60 0.23 -2.62
C ALA A 327 23.50 0.46 -3.85
N ASP A 328 24.78 0.81 -3.65
CA ASP A 328 25.72 1.07 -4.75
C ASP A 328 26.05 -0.22 -5.54
N ILE A 329 26.05 -1.39 -4.89
CA ILE A 329 26.20 -2.68 -5.57
C ILE A 329 24.94 -2.99 -6.37
N VAL A 330 23.77 -2.77 -5.78
CA VAL A 330 22.49 -2.95 -6.46
C VAL A 330 22.42 -2.09 -7.72
N ASP A 331 22.87 -0.84 -7.68
CA ASP A 331 22.92 0.04 -8.86
C ASP A 331 23.83 -0.50 -9.97
N LYS A 332 24.99 -1.07 -9.59
CA LYS A 332 25.91 -1.72 -10.55
C LYS A 332 25.25 -2.93 -11.22
N ILE A 333 24.39 -3.66 -10.50
CA ILE A 333 23.62 -4.79 -11.03
C ILE A 333 22.56 -4.27 -12.02
N LEU A 334 21.81 -3.23 -11.63
CA LEU A 334 20.70 -2.66 -12.40
C LEU A 334 21.12 -1.99 -13.71
N LYS A 335 22.38 -1.55 -13.85
CA LYS A 335 22.83 -0.85 -15.07
C LYS A 335 22.44 -1.60 -16.36
N GLY A 336 21.59 -0.99 -17.20
CA GLY A 336 21.09 -1.56 -18.45
C GLY A 336 19.82 -2.40 -18.33
N SER A 337 19.11 -2.35 -17.20
CA SER A 337 17.82 -3.02 -17.00
C SER A 337 16.60 -2.18 -17.38
N TYR A 338 16.79 -0.87 -17.58
CA TYR A 338 15.76 0.10 -17.93
C TYR A 338 15.73 0.26 -19.46
#